data_AF-A0A1G7PZA4-F1
#
_entry.id   AF-A0A1G7PZA4-F1
#
_cell.length_a   1.000
_cell.length_b   1.000
_cell.length_c   1.000
_cell.angle_alpha   90.00
_cell.angle_beta   90.00
_cell.angle_gamma   90.00
#
_symmetry.space_group_name_H-M   'P 1'
#
loop_
_entity.id
_entity.type
_entity.pdbx_description
1 polymer ?
#
loop_
_entity_poly.entity_id
_entity_poly.type
_entity_poly.pdbx_seq_one_letter_code
_entity_poly.pdbx_strand_id
1 'polypeptide(L)' 'MDTTAIAINPQTHEIIQISNPLMASWVDPKTNEKHYFYYWRGKISVKNPSESAIEKMKELASRLGAHVLGDEGEPY' A
#
# COMPACT_ATOMS: atom_id res chain seq x y z
N MET A 1 -0.17 13.76 4.74
CA MET A 1 -1.60 13.72 5.08
C MET A 1 -1.81 12.47 5.89
N ASP A 2 -2.26 12.61 7.13
CA ASP A 2 -2.53 11.50 8.03
C ASP A 2 -3.46 10.48 7.36
N THR A 3 -2.96 9.27 7.12
CA THR A 3 -3.72 8.13 6.59
C THR A 3 -4.62 7.57 7.70
N THR A 4 -5.54 8.40 8.17
CA THR A 4 -6.51 8.05 9.20
C THR A 4 -7.89 7.90 8.55
N ALA A 5 -8.39 6.67 8.52
CA ALA A 5 -9.78 6.38 8.19
C ALA A 5 -10.61 6.40 9.48
N ILE A 6 -11.76 7.06 9.43
CA ILE A 6 -12.69 7.14 10.55
C ILE A 6 -14.03 6.57 10.10
N ALA A 7 -14.60 5.66 10.88
CA ALA A 7 -15.93 5.11 10.70
C ALA A 7 -16.68 5.08 12.05
N ILE A 8 -18.00 4.98 12.02
CA ILE A 8 -18.82 4.77 13.22
C ILE A 8 -19.37 3.36 13.17
N ASN A 9 -19.19 2.60 14.24
CA ASN A 9 -19.83 1.30 14.37
C ASN A 9 -21.36 1.50 14.46
N PRO A 10 -22.17 0.97 13.53
CA PRO A 10 -23.62 1.19 13.55
C PRO A 10 -24.36 0.50 14.70
N GLN A 11 -23.70 -0.45 15.39
CA GLN A 11 -24.28 -1.17 16.54
C GLN A 11 -23.90 -0.51 17.86
N THR A 12 -22.64 -0.15 18.04
CA THR A 12 -22.12 0.38 19.31
C THR A 12 -22.03 1.91 19.33
N HIS A 13 -22.14 2.57 18.17
CA HIS A 13 -21.90 4.01 17.97
C HIS A 13 -20.48 4.47 18.31
N GLU A 14 -19.56 3.54 18.55
CA GLU A 14 -18.15 3.85 18.80
C GLU A 14 -17.46 4.34 17.52
N ILE A 15 -16.46 5.19 17.71
CA ILE A 15 -15.60 5.67 16.64
C ILE A 15 -14.54 4.61 16.36
N ILE A 16 -14.53 4.08 15.15
CA ILE A 16 -13.47 3.23 14.63
C ILE A 16 -12.46 4.15 13.94
N GLN A 17 -11.29 4.32 14.53
CA GLN A 17 -10.19 5.07 13.94
C GLN A 17 -9.06 4.11 13.53
N ILE A 18 -8.74 4.10 12.24
CA ILE A 18 -7.60 3.34 11.70
C ILE A 18 -6.59 4.35 11.19
N SER A 19 -5.45 4.47 11.86
CA SER A 19 -4.31 5.22 11.35
C SER A 19 -3.25 4.24 10.85
N ASN A 20 -2.77 4.44 9.62
CA ASN A 20 -1.65 3.65 9.11
C ASN A 20 -0.55 4.57 8.56
N PRO A 21 0.33 5.09 9.45
CA PRO A 21 1.36 6.06 9.08
C PRO A 21 2.43 5.48 8.14
N LEU A 22 2.46 4.16 7.94
CA LEU A 22 3.43 3.48 7.08
C LEU A 22 2.90 3.22 5.66
N MET A 23 1.66 3.60 5.36
CA MET A 23 1.08 3.44 4.03
C MET A 23 1.59 4.54 3.09
N ALA A 24 2.29 4.14 2.03
CA ALA A 24 2.68 5.03 0.94
C ALA A 24 1.69 4.89 -0.22
N SER A 25 1.65 5.90 -1.08
CA SER A 25 0.89 5.84 -2.34
C SER A 25 1.73 6.30 -3.52
N TRP A 26 1.57 5.61 -4.64
CA TRP A 26 2.10 6.01 -5.93
C TRP A 26 0.94 6.21 -6.91
N VAL A 27 1.04 7.25 -7.73
CA VAL A 27 0.09 7.52 -8.81
C VAL A 27 0.81 7.24 -10.12
N ASP A 28 0.26 6.35 -10.94
CA ASP A 28 0.78 6.06 -12.25
C ASP A 28 0.65 7.32 -13.14
N PRO A 29 1.75 7.89 -13.66
CA PRO A 29 1.67 9.10 -14.46
C PRO A 29 0.99 8.90 -15.83
N LYS A 30 0.82 7.65 -16.29
CA LYS A 30 0.17 7.33 -17.58
C LYS A 30 -1.34 7.17 -17.43
N THR A 31 -1.78 6.42 -16.43
CA THR A 31 -3.21 6.07 -16.23
C THR A 31 -3.89 6.94 -15.17
N ASN A 32 -3.12 7.68 -14.38
CA ASN A 32 -3.55 8.39 -13.19
C ASN A 32 -4.16 7.48 -12.11
N GLU A 33 -3.90 6.17 -12.19
CA GLU A 33 -4.34 5.18 -11.21
C GLU A 33 -3.49 5.28 -9.94
N LYS A 34 -4.15 5.22 -8.78
CA LYS A 34 -3.47 5.33 -7.48
C LYS A 34 -3.33 3.96 -6.84
N HIS A 35 -2.09 3.58 -6.55
CA HIS A 35 -1.75 2.35 -5.85
C HIS A 35 -1.22 2.64 -4.46
N TYR A 36 -1.65 1.85 -3.49
CA TYR A 36 -1.16 1.91 -2.11
C TYR A 36 -0.22 0.74 -1.85
N PHE A 37 0.86 1.01 -1.12
CA PHE A 37 1.84 -0.01 -0.76
C PHE A 37 2.45 0.28 0.61
N TYR A 38 3.04 -0.75 1.21
CA TYR A 38 3.74 -0.68 2.48
C TYR A 38 5.19 -1.03 2.30
N TYR A 39 6.09 -0.33 2.99
CA TYR A 39 7.46 -0.78 3.17
C TYR A 39 7.72 -1.14 4.63
N TRP A 40 8.12 -2.38 4.89
CA TRP A 40 8.45 -2.85 6.23
C TRP A 40 9.47 -3.98 6.19
N ARG A 41 10.56 -3.85 6.95
CA ARG A 41 11.61 -4.89 7.10
C ARG A 41 12.07 -5.52 5.78
N GLY A 42 12.38 -4.68 4.79
CA GLY A 42 12.86 -5.15 3.48
C GLY A 42 11.77 -5.77 2.60
N LYS A 43 10.50 -5.47 2.85
CA LYS A 43 9.37 -5.94 2.04
C LYS A 43 8.54 -4.77 1.57
N ILE A 44 8.16 -4.79 0.30
CA ILE A 44 7.15 -3.93 -0.29
C ILE A 44 5.89 -4.79 -0.49
N SER A 45 4.81 -4.49 0.22
CA SER A 45 3.53 -5.16 0.05
C SER A 45 2.59 -4.26 -0.74
N VAL A 46 1.95 -4.79 -1.78
CA VAL A 46 1.02 -4.06 -2.65
C VAL A 46 -0.22 -4.91 -2.92
N LYS A 47 -1.39 -4.28 -2.83
CA LYS A 47 -2.69 -4.94 -3.04
C LYS A 47 -3.20 -4.71 -4.45
N ASN A 48 -3.60 -5.79 -5.12
CA ASN A 48 -4.18 -5.78 -6.47
C ASN A 48 -3.43 -4.84 -7.44
N PRO A 49 -2.10 -4.97 -7.58
CA PRO A 49 -1.34 -4.06 -8.42
C PRO A 49 -1.66 -4.25 -9.90
N SER A 50 -1.67 -3.16 -10.65
CA SER A 50 -1.52 -3.21 -12.10
C SER A 50 -0.09 -3.62 -12.48
N GLU A 51 0.15 -3.99 -13.73
CA GLU A 51 1.51 -4.32 -14.20
C GLU A 51 2.48 -3.14 -14.01
N SER A 52 2.04 -1.91 -14.29
CA SER A 52 2.85 -0.70 -14.08
C SER A 52 3.16 -0.45 -12.60
N ALA A 53 2.22 -0.77 -11.70
CA ALA A 53 2.46 -0.74 -10.27
C ALA A 53 3.49 -1.80 -9.85
N ILE A 54 3.42 -3.03 -10.37
CA ILE A 54 4.42 -4.07 -10.11
C ILE A 54 5.81 -3.61 -10.56
N GLU A 55 5.94 -3.07 -11.78
CA GLU A 55 7.20 -2.53 -12.29
C GLU A 55 7.75 -1.44 -11.38
N LYS A 56 6.90 -0.50 -10.94
CA LYS A 56 7.30 0.56 -10.03
C LYS A 56 7.74 0.01 -8.67
N MET A 57 7.02 -0.96 -8.12
CA MET A 57 7.38 -1.58 -6.85
C MET A 57 8.71 -2.33 -6.95
N LYS A 58 8.99 -3.00 -8.08
CA LYS A 58 10.28 -3.64 -8.34
C LYS A 58 11.42 -2.63 -8.43
N GLU A 59 11.19 -1.49 -9.07
CA GLU A 59 12.16 -0.39 -9.11
C GLU A 59 12.49 0.13 -7.70
N LEU A 60 11.46 0.33 -6.86
CA LEU A 60 11.64 0.74 -5.46
C LEU A 60 12.37 -0.34 -4.66
N ALA A 61 11.99 -1.61 -4.84
CA ALA A 61 12.57 -2.73 -4.14
C ALA A 61 14.08 -2.86 -4.41
N SER A 62 14.50 -2.69 -5.66
CA SER A 62 15.92 -2.67 -6.05
C SER A 62 16.70 -1.56 -5.33
N ARG A 63 16.14 -0.35 -5.24
CA ARG A 63 16.79 0.78 -4.55
C ARG A 63 16.85 0.62 -3.03
N LEU A 64 15.90 -0.11 -2.45
CA LEU A 64 15.74 -0.27 -1.01
C LEU A 64 16.31 -1.59 -0.47
N GLY A 65 16.83 -2.47 -1.34
CA GLY A 65 17.25 -3.83 -0.96
C GLY A 65 16.09 -4.66 -0.41
N ALA A 66 14.94 -4.59 -1.07
CA ALA A 66 13.68 -5.19 -0.62
C ALA A 66 13.11 -6.21 -1.62
N HIS A 67 12.02 -6.87 -1.23
CA HIS A 67 11.25 -7.79 -2.08
C HIS A 67 9.81 -7.30 -2.24
N VAL A 68 9.22 -7.50 -3.42
CA VAL A 68 7.82 -7.17 -3.69
C VAL A 68 6.96 -8.40 -3.43
N LEU A 69 5.95 -8.25 -2.57
CA LEU A 69 5.01 -9.30 -2.21
C LEU A 69 3.57 -8.83 -2.43
N GLY A 70 2.70 -9.74 -2.85
CA GLY A 70 1.27 -9.52 -2.83
C GLY A 70 0.64 -9.73 -1.46
N ASP A 71 -0.68 -9.61 -1.44
CA ASP A 71 -1.48 -9.66 -0.21
C ASP A 71 -1.43 -11.04 0.46
N GLU A 72 -1.20 -12.10 -0.31
CA GLU A 72 -1.05 -13.47 0.20
C GLU A 72 0.42 -13.82 0.52
N GLY A 73 1.33 -12.85 0.36
CA GLY A 73 2.77 -13.05 0.54
C GLY A 73 3.44 -13.72 -0.66
N GLU A 74 2.75 -13.86 -1.79
CA GLU A 74 3.30 -14.35 -3.04
C GLU A 74 4.30 -13.33 -3.62
N PRO A 75 5.44 -13.77 -4.18
CA PRO A 75 6.38 -12.86 -4.81
C PRO A 75 5.85 -12.36 -6.15
N TYR A 76 6.08 -11.07 -6.44
CA TYR A 76 5.87 -10.47 -7.76
C TYR A 76 7.17 -10.35 -8.56
#